data_AF-A0A383DSK2-F1
#
_entry.id   AF-A0A383DSK2-F1
#
_cell.length_a   1.000
_cell.length_b   1.000
_cell.length_c   1.000
_cell.angle_alpha   90.00
_cell.angle_beta   90.00
_cell.angle_gamma   90.00
#
_symmetry.space_group_name_H-M   'P 1'
#
loop_
_entity.id
_entity.type
_entity.pdbx_description
1 polymer ?
#
loop_
_entity_poly.entity_id
_entity_poly.type
_entity_poly.pdbx_seq_one_letter_code
_entity_poly.pdbx_strand_id
1 'polypeptide(L)' 'MVGISPVISWAGELEDAQEAVRQNPNDAVAHFNLGSAHGKLGQHRDALASFKEVVRINPNDAVAHFNLGSAHGKL' A
#
# COMPACT_ATOMS: atom_id res chain seq x y z
N MET A 1 -4.37 1.83 30.08
CA MET A 1 -3.54 1.46 28.92
C MET A 1 -4.50 1.00 27.83
N VAL A 2 -5.00 1.91 27.00
CA VAL A 2 -5.99 1.58 25.96
C VAL A 2 -5.22 0.99 24.79
N GLY A 3 -5.19 -0.34 24.73
CA GLY A 3 -4.66 -1.07 23.58
C GLY A 3 -5.62 -0.90 22.40
N ILE A 4 -5.45 0.18 21.64
CA ILE A 4 -6.09 0.30 20.33
C ILE A 4 -5.45 -0.80 19.48
N SER A 5 -6.21 -1.85 19.18
CA SER A 5 -5.73 -2.97 18.38
C SER A 5 -5.16 -2.44 17.06
N PRO A 6 -3.95 -2.85 16.64
CA PRO A 6 -3.27 -2.33 15.44
C PRO A 6 -4.13 -2.37 14.17
N VAL A 7 -5.04 -3.35 14.09
CA VAL A 7 -6.00 -3.54 12.99
C VAL A 7 -6.91 -2.33 12.77
N ILE A 8 -7.33 -1.63 13.84
CA ILE A 8 -8.21 -0.45 13.71
C ILE A 8 -7.42 0.75 13.16
N SER A 9 -6.14 0.88 13.52
CA SER A 9 -5.25 1.93 13.00
C SER A 9 -4.97 1.72 11.50
N TRP A 10 -4.68 0.48 11.10
CA TRP A 10 -4.35 0.17 9.71
C TRP A 10 -5.54 0.25 8.76
N ALA A 11 -6.76 0.01 9.28
CA ALA A 11 -7.98 0.23 8.51
C ALA A 11 -8.22 1.72 8.21
N GLY A 12 -7.94 2.61 9.17
CA GLY A 12 -7.98 4.07 8.93
C GLY A 12 -6.90 4.50 7.92
N GLU A 13 -5.68 4.00 8.07
CA GLU A 13 -4.58 4.25 7.11
C GLU A 13 -4.93 3.79 5.69
N LEU A 14 -5.68 2.69 5.56
CA LEU A 14 -6.18 2.20 4.29
C LEU A 14 -7.19 3.17 3.66
N GLU A 15 -8.18 3.62 4.44
CA GLU A 15 -9.21 4.55 3.97
C GLU A 15 -8.60 5.88 3.50
N ASP A 16 -7.66 6.43 4.27
CA ASP A 16 -6.93 7.66 3.93
C ASP A 16 -6.13 7.50 2.63
N ALA A 17 -5.42 6.36 2.49
CA ALA A 17 -4.66 6.07 1.28
C ALA A 17 -5.57 5.89 0.05
N GLN A 18 -6.74 5.26 0.21
CA GLN A 18 -7.72 5.12 -0.87
C GLN A 18 -8.28 6.49 -1.30
N GLU A 19 -8.57 7.38 -0.35
CA GLU A 19 -9.01 8.73 -0.68
C GLU A 19 -7.91 9.51 -1.41
N ALA A 20 -6.65 9.40 -0.97
CA ALA A 20 -5.54 10.04 -1.66
C ALA A 20 -5.42 9.57 -3.12
N VAL A 21 -5.58 8.26 -3.37
CA VAL A 21 -5.62 7.70 -4.74
C VAL A 21 -6.84 8.20 -5.53
N ARG A 22 -8.01 8.36 -4.89
CA ARG A 22 -9.20 8.93 -5.56
C ARG A 22 -8.98 10.39 -5.97
N GLN A 23 -8.33 11.18 -5.13
CA GLN A 23 -8.03 12.59 -5.39
C GLN A 23 -6.95 12.74 -6.48
N ASN A 24 -5.92 11.88 -6.45
CA ASN A 24 -4.88 11.84 -7.47
C ASN A 24 -4.51 10.39 -7.84
N PRO A 25 -5.12 9.84 -8.91
CA PRO A 25 -4.86 8.47 -9.34
C PRO A 25 -3.43 8.22 -9.84
N ASN A 26 -2.66 9.28 -10.14
CA ASN A 26 -1.27 9.16 -10.58
C ASN A 26 -0.27 9.52 -9.47
N ASP A 27 -0.71 9.61 -8.21
CA ASP A 27 0.19 9.81 -7.09
C ASP A 27 0.85 8.49 -6.68
N ALA A 28 2.13 8.34 -7.06
CA ALA A 28 2.94 7.18 -6.69
C ALA A 28 3.04 6.98 -5.17
N VAL A 29 3.05 8.06 -4.38
CA VAL A 29 3.13 7.96 -2.91
C VAL A 29 1.81 7.47 -2.33
N ALA A 30 0.68 7.92 -2.88
CA ALA A 30 -0.64 7.44 -2.46
C ALA A 30 -0.79 5.93 -2.71
N HIS A 31 -0.41 5.45 -3.90
CA HIS A 31 -0.39 4.02 -4.23
C HIS A 31 0.59 3.23 -3.36
N PHE A 32 1.73 3.81 -3.01
CA PHE A 32 2.70 3.18 -2.11
C PHE A 32 2.11 2.98 -0.71
N ASN A 33 1.50 4.03 -0.16
CA ASN A 33 0.87 3.99 1.16
C ASN A 33 -0.30 3.00 1.18
N LEU A 34 -1.09 2.96 0.10
CA LEU A 34 -2.17 1.99 -0.08
C LEU A 34 -1.61 0.56 -0.05
N GLY A 35 -0.56 0.27 -0.82
CA GLY A 35 0.08 -1.04 -0.85
C GLY A 35 0.66 -1.45 0.51
N SER A 36 1.26 -0.50 1.24
CA SER A 36 1.78 -0.72 2.58
C SER A 36 0.66 -1.06 3.59
N ALA A 37 -0.45 -0.31 3.57
CA ALA A 37 -1.60 -0.56 4.43
C ALA A 37 -2.22 -1.94 4.17
N HIS A 38 -2.45 -2.30 2.90
CA HIS A 38 -2.89 -3.64 2.52
C HIS A 38 -1.90 -4.73 3.00
N GLY A 39 -0.60 -4.49 2.88
CA GLY A 39 0.44 -5.40 3.36
C GLY A 39 0.40 -5.64 4.86
N LYS A 40 0.15 -4.59 5.66
CA LYS A 40 -0.03 -4.69 7.13
C LYS A 40 -1.31 -5.44 7.51
N LEU A 41 -2.37 -5.30 6.71
CA LEU A 41 -3.64 -6.01 6.88
C LEU A 41 -3.60 -7.48 6.39
N GLY A 42 -2.47 -7.94 5.86
CA GLY A 42 -2.33 -9.30 5.30
C GLY A 42 -2.93 -9.47 3.90
N GLN A 43 -3.40 -8.39 3.29
CA GLN A 43 -4.03 -8.37 1.96
C GLN A 43 -2.96 -8.28 0.87
N HIS A 44 -2.11 -9.30 0.76
CA HIS A 44 -0.92 -9.27 -0.10
C HIS A 44 -1.23 -9.15 -1.60
N ARG A 45 -2.39 -9.63 -2.06
CA ARG A 45 -2.83 -9.50 -3.47
C ARG A 45 -3.10 -8.04 -3.85
N ASP A 46 -3.79 -7.33 -2.98
CA ASP A 46 -4.13 -5.94 -3.19
C ASP A 46 -2.88 -5.04 -3.00
N ALA A 47 -2.03 -5.38 -2.02
CA ALA A 47 -0.73 -4.72 -1.86
C ALA A 47 0.11 -4.82 -3.14
N LEU A 48 0.15 -6.00 -3.77
CA LEU A 48 0.85 -6.20 -5.04
C LEU A 48 0.28 -5.31 -6.16
N ALA A 49 -1.05 -5.18 -6.24
CA ALA A 49 -1.68 -4.32 -7.24
C ALA A 49 -1.29 -2.85 -7.05
N SER A 50 -1.32 -2.36 -5.81
CA SER A 50 -0.91 -0.98 -5.50
C SER A 50 0.56 -0.73 -5.79
N PHE A 51 1.47 -1.63 -5.41
CA PHE A 51 2.90 -1.46 -5.73
C PHE A 51 3.20 -1.55 -7.23
N LYS A 52 2.44 -2.35 -8.00
CA LYS A 52 2.55 -2.36 -9.46
C LYS A 52 2.22 -1.00 -10.06
N GLU A 53 1.25 -0.30 -9.48
CA GLU A 53 0.88 1.03 -9.93
C GLU A 53 1.96 2.07 -9.62
N VAL A 54 2.61 1.96 -8.45
CA VAL A 54 3.82 2.76 -8.14
C VAL A 54 4.90 2.54 -9.19
N VAL A 55 5.18 1.28 -9.56
CA VAL A 55 6.17 0.95 -10.61
C VAL A 55 5.71 1.43 -11.99
N ARG A 56 4.41 1.46 -12.27
CA ARG A 56 3.88 2.02 -13.53
C ARG A 56 4.12 3.52 -13.63
N ILE A 57 3.94 4.25 -12.53
CA ILE A 57 4.12 5.71 -12.45
C ILE A 57 5.60 6.07 -12.38
N ASN A 58 6.35 5.39 -11.52
CA ASN A 58 7.79 5.55 -11.34
C ASN A 58 8.51 4.19 -11.46
N PRO A 59 8.93 3.80 -12.68
CA PRO A 59 9.56 2.51 -12.92
C PRO A 59 10.92 2.35 -12.25
N ASN A 60 11.55 3.45 -11.81
CA ASN A 60 12.85 3.44 -11.16
C ASN A 60 12.75 3.47 -9.62
N ASP A 61 11.54 3.37 -9.06
CA ASP A 61 11.36 3.36 -7.60
C ASP A 61 11.84 2.03 -7.01
N ALA A 62 13.06 2.04 -6.47
CA ALA A 62 13.68 0.88 -5.86
C ALA A 62 12.87 0.35 -4.64
N VAL A 63 12.18 1.23 -3.92
CA VAL A 63 11.39 0.85 -2.74
C VAL A 63 10.11 0.14 -3.19
N ALA A 64 9.50 0.61 -4.27
CA ALA A 64 8.34 -0.05 -4.89
C ALA A 64 8.70 -1.46 -5.39
N HIS A 65 9.83 -1.63 -6.07
CA HIS A 65 10.30 -2.95 -6.52
C HIS A 65 10.55 -3.90 -5.36
N PHE A 66 11.20 -3.43 -4.30
CA PHE A 66 11.43 -4.23 -3.09
C PHE A 66 10.11 -4.69 -2.46
N ASN A 67 9.16 -3.77 -2.27
CA ASN A 67 7.87 -4.10 -1.66
C ASN A 67 6.99 -4.96 -2.57
N LEU A 68 7.09 -4.80 -3.89
CA LEU A 68 6.42 -5.67 -4.86
C LEU A 68 6.94 -7.11 -4.75
N GLY A 69 8.26 -7.30 -4.66
CA GLY A 69 8.86 -8.62 -4.43
C GLY A 69 8.46 -9.22 -3.09
N SER A 70 8.45 -8.41 -2.03
CA SER A 70 8.01 -8.82 -0.69
C SER A 70 6.54 -9.24 -0.67
N ALA A 71 5.65 -8.46 -1.29
CA ALA A 71 4.24 -8.79 -1.43
C ALA A 71 4.04 -10.07 -2.26
N HIS A 72 4.80 -10.24 -3.34
CA HIS A 72 4.73 -11.42 -4.19
C HIS A 72 5.17 -12.69 -3.46
N GLY A 73 6.22 -12.62 -2.62
CA GLY A 73 6.69 -13.76 -1.83
C GLY A 73 5.76 -14.17 -0.68
N LYS A 74 4.76 -13.34 -0.35
CA LYS A 74 3.74 -13.62 0.69
C LYS A 74 2.39 -14.08 0.12
N LEU A 75 2.29 -14.22 -1.21
CA LEU A 75 1.13 -14.81 -1.90
C LEU A 75 1.20 -16.34 -1.88
#